data_AF-A0A383V4V4-F1
#
_entry.id   AF-A0A383V4V4-F1
#
_cell.length_a   1.000
_cell.length_b   1.000
_cell.length_c   1.000
_cell.angle_alpha   90.00
_cell.angle_beta   90.00
_cell.angle_gamma   90.00
#
_symmetry.space_group_name_H-M   'P 1'
#
loop_
_entity.id
_entity.type
_entity.pdbx_description
1 polymer ?
#
loop_
_entity_poly.entity_id
_entity_poly.type
_entity_poly.pdbx_seq_one_letter_code
_entity_poly.pdbx_strand_id
1 'polypeptide(L)'
;MNNNGFGGVLVLEQAATATVSNSRFASNVGGFGGVIYMEAKSLTVSNCSFTRNSGFHGGVAHVKGESQVLWQHCNFTNNKATEAGAVFAVGRSNHTLALCLLTDNNATIGGAIRAAQQSQVALISTLLQQNSAPQQTRGDGGYGSGISIEEDSQLAILGSSSVSSFVSRLESDQSMLPVRLNVSGPFGLPCDGQLVQALLNGTQVLGVNCSDSSGVVLMRLHIRQPPGLYVISFNLVPGDGQKALDSVKPANFSLQVRSCIVGEVTPAPDACQACPEGSFSLEPHKRTCDSCPASAVCPGGFAIVPLQNMWHSSPESPQVHR
;
A
#
# COMPACT_ATOMS: atom_id res chain seq x y z
N MET A 1 11.21 -27.15 -12.04
CA MET A 1 11.16 -26.14 -10.96
C MET A 1 10.17 -26.64 -9.92
N ASN A 2 10.64 -27.15 -8.78
CA ASN A 2 9.78 -27.68 -7.72
C ASN A 2 9.37 -26.54 -6.78
N ASN A 3 8.07 -26.37 -6.60
CA ASN A 3 7.42 -25.15 -6.10
C ASN A 3 6.98 -25.28 -4.62
N ASN A 4 7.76 -25.96 -3.77
CA ASN A 4 7.33 -26.32 -2.40
C ASN A 4 8.11 -25.61 -1.27
N GLY A 5 8.77 -24.49 -1.52
CA GLY A 5 9.51 -23.76 -0.47
C GLY A 5 8.63 -22.75 0.25
N PHE A 6 8.12 -23.05 1.45
CA PHE A 6 7.26 -22.15 2.24
C PHE A 6 7.83 -20.73 2.38
N GLY A 7 9.04 -20.61 2.94
CA GLY A 7 9.85 -19.38 2.95
C GLY A 7 11.25 -19.66 2.40
N GLY A 8 11.86 -18.68 1.72
CA GLY A 8 13.18 -18.86 1.11
C GLY A 8 14.33 -19.04 2.12
N VAL A 9 14.16 -18.59 3.37
CA VAL A 9 15.22 -18.62 4.40
C VAL A 9 14.70 -19.04 5.78
N LEU A 10 13.60 -18.44 6.23
CA LEU A 10 13.04 -18.66 7.56
C LEU A 10 11.59 -19.13 7.46
N VAL A 11 11.29 -20.24 8.14
CA VAL A 11 9.93 -20.80 8.27
C VAL A 11 9.62 -20.86 9.76
N LEU A 12 8.58 -20.14 10.19
CA LEU A 12 8.09 -20.12 11.56
C LEU A 12 6.66 -20.66 11.59
N GLU A 13 6.43 -21.70 12.36
CA GLU A 13 5.12 -22.33 12.52
C GLU A 13 4.79 -22.52 14.01
N GLN A 14 3.51 -22.75 14.32
CA GLN A 14 3.02 -23.09 15.66
C GLN A 14 3.25 -21.96 16.68
N ALA A 15 3.47 -22.27 17.96
CA ALA A 15 3.65 -21.26 19.01
C ALA A 15 5.04 -20.57 19.00
N ALA A 16 5.80 -20.67 17.89
CA ALA A 16 7.17 -20.18 17.81
C ALA A 16 7.27 -18.67 18.03
N THR A 17 8.34 -18.26 18.70
CA THR A 17 8.75 -16.87 18.86
C THR A 17 10.20 -16.74 18.39
N ALA A 18 10.48 -15.77 17.52
CA ALA A 18 11.80 -15.59 16.94
C ALA A 18 12.24 -14.13 16.93
N THR A 19 13.55 -13.92 16.95
CA THR A 19 14.18 -12.61 16.74
C THR A 19 15.23 -12.73 15.65
N VAL A 20 15.18 -11.82 14.67
CA VAL A 20 16.18 -11.67 13.62
C VAL A 20 16.75 -10.27 13.74
N SER A 21 18.06 -10.15 13.88
CA SER A 21 18.67 -8.83 14.01
C SER A 21 19.95 -8.69 13.21
N ASN A 22 20.29 -7.47 12.80
CA ASN A 22 21.57 -7.10 12.20
C ASN A 22 21.96 -7.97 11.00
N SER A 23 20.98 -8.29 10.16
CA SER A 23 21.12 -9.27 9.09
C SER A 23 20.83 -8.65 7.71
N ARG A 24 21.42 -9.24 6.67
CA ARG A 24 21.19 -8.87 5.27
C ARG A 24 20.68 -10.06 4.49
N PHE A 25 19.51 -9.90 3.86
CA PHE A 25 18.87 -10.88 3.01
C PHE A 25 18.78 -10.32 1.59
N ALA A 26 19.54 -10.90 0.67
CA ALA A 26 19.61 -10.41 -0.71
C ALA A 26 19.35 -11.54 -1.72
N SER A 27 18.54 -11.24 -2.74
CA SER A 27 18.26 -12.16 -3.86
C SER A 27 17.71 -13.53 -3.45
N ASN A 28 17.00 -13.60 -2.32
CA ASN A 28 16.36 -14.85 -1.90
C ASN A 28 15.06 -15.07 -2.67
N VAL A 29 14.76 -16.33 -2.96
CA VAL A 29 13.56 -16.74 -3.68
C VAL A 29 12.82 -17.78 -2.86
N GLY A 30 11.55 -17.53 -2.57
CA GLY A 30 10.68 -18.45 -1.82
C GLY A 30 9.35 -18.66 -2.53
N GLY A 31 8.70 -19.78 -2.21
CA GLY A 31 7.39 -20.14 -2.75
C GLY A 31 6.31 -19.19 -2.25
N PHE A 32 6.19 -18.95 -0.93
CA PHE A 32 5.21 -17.99 -0.41
C PHE A 32 5.86 -16.65 -0.06
N GLY A 33 6.82 -16.66 0.87
CA GLY A 33 7.61 -15.49 1.24
C GLY A 33 9.05 -15.62 0.73
N GLY A 34 9.59 -14.59 0.08
CA GLY A 34 10.94 -14.63 -0.49
C GLY A 34 12.04 -14.90 0.54
N VAL A 35 11.81 -14.49 1.79
CA VAL A 35 12.72 -14.75 2.92
C VAL A 35 11.98 -15.46 4.04
N ILE A 36 10.82 -14.94 4.46
CA ILE A 36 10.11 -15.36 5.66
C ILE A 36 8.73 -15.91 5.28
N TYR A 37 8.44 -17.12 5.76
CA TYR A 37 7.07 -17.61 5.91
C TYR A 37 6.77 -17.75 7.41
N MET A 38 5.63 -17.21 7.83
CA MET A 38 5.24 -17.24 9.23
C MET A 38 3.75 -17.56 9.41
N GLU A 39 3.49 -18.58 10.21
CA GLU A 39 2.20 -18.89 10.84
C GLU A 39 2.49 -19.22 12.31
N ALA A 40 2.90 -18.20 13.07
CA ALA A 40 3.45 -18.38 14.40
C ALA A 40 2.97 -17.34 15.43
N LYS A 41 3.47 -17.41 16.67
CA LYS A 41 3.10 -16.47 17.74
C LYS A 41 3.68 -15.08 17.49
N SER A 42 5.01 -14.96 17.39
CA SER A 42 5.62 -13.63 17.21
C SER A 42 7.00 -13.64 16.53
N LEU A 43 7.30 -12.55 15.82
CA LEU A 43 8.59 -12.31 15.18
C LEU A 43 9.02 -10.86 15.39
N THR A 44 10.23 -10.65 15.91
CA THR A 44 10.87 -9.34 15.93
C THR A 44 12.02 -9.32 14.91
N VAL A 45 12.01 -8.35 14.01
CA VAL A 45 13.06 -8.12 13.02
C VAL A 45 13.63 -6.72 13.22
N SER A 46 14.93 -6.62 13.51
CA SER A 46 15.56 -5.33 13.80
C SER A 46 16.87 -5.10 13.04
N ASN A 47 17.09 -3.88 12.57
CA ASN A 47 18.34 -3.49 11.87
C ASN A 47 18.67 -4.41 10.68
N CYS A 48 17.66 -4.83 9.92
CA CYS A 48 17.83 -5.76 8.81
C CYS A 48 17.65 -5.07 7.46
N SER A 49 18.32 -5.61 6.43
CA SER A 49 18.12 -5.18 5.04
C SER A 49 17.63 -6.32 4.17
N PHE A 50 16.61 -6.03 3.35
CA PHE A 50 15.98 -6.96 2.42
C PHE A 50 16.06 -6.36 1.01
N THR A 51 16.89 -6.94 0.15
CA THR A 51 17.15 -6.40 -1.19
C THR A 51 16.92 -7.44 -2.28
N ARG A 52 16.10 -7.12 -3.29
CA ARG A 52 15.86 -7.99 -4.46
C ARG A 52 15.36 -9.40 -4.10
N ASN A 53 14.64 -9.55 -3.00
CA ASN A 53 14.01 -10.82 -2.66
C ASN A 53 12.70 -10.99 -3.44
N SER A 54 12.34 -12.24 -3.73
CA SER A 54 11.17 -12.59 -4.52
C SER A 54 10.37 -13.72 -3.88
N GLY A 55 9.05 -13.53 -3.77
CA GLY A 55 8.11 -14.57 -3.35
C GLY A 55 6.84 -14.55 -4.18
N PHE A 56 6.00 -15.57 -4.10
CA PHE A 56 4.69 -15.51 -4.76
C PHE A 56 3.76 -14.53 -4.06
N HIS A 57 3.64 -14.63 -2.74
CA HIS A 57 2.76 -13.76 -1.97
C HIS A 57 3.49 -12.54 -1.40
N GLY A 58 4.62 -12.74 -0.72
CA GLY A 58 5.40 -11.64 -0.16
C GLY A 58 6.83 -11.64 -0.69
N GLY A 59 7.30 -10.53 -1.24
CA GLY A 59 8.66 -10.46 -1.79
C GLY A 59 9.72 -10.69 -0.71
N VAL A 60 9.38 -10.34 0.53
CA VAL A 60 10.17 -10.64 1.72
C VAL A 60 9.42 -11.59 2.65
N ALA A 61 8.20 -11.25 3.05
CA ALA A 61 7.49 -11.97 4.09
C ALA A 61 6.04 -12.29 3.70
N HIS A 62 5.66 -13.55 3.89
CA HIS A 62 4.26 -13.98 3.95
C HIS A 62 3.93 -14.37 5.38
N VAL A 63 3.02 -13.64 6.00
CA VAL A 63 2.64 -13.84 7.40
C VAL A 63 1.15 -14.04 7.50
N LYS A 64 0.74 -15.15 8.11
CA LYS A 64 -0.66 -15.55 8.26
C LYS A 64 -1.00 -15.96 9.69
N GLY A 65 -2.29 -16.01 10.00
CA GLY A 65 -2.79 -16.34 11.33
C GLY A 65 -2.61 -15.16 12.29
N GLU A 66 -2.95 -15.38 13.56
CA GLU A 66 -2.90 -14.35 14.63
C GLU A 66 -1.46 -13.94 15.05
N SER A 67 -0.52 -14.02 14.10
CA SER A 67 0.89 -13.67 14.23
C SER A 67 1.09 -12.18 14.51
N GLN A 68 2.03 -11.90 15.42
CA GLN A 68 2.47 -10.55 15.75
C GLN A 68 3.89 -10.31 15.22
N VAL A 69 4.08 -9.31 14.35
CA VAL A 69 5.38 -9.02 13.74
C VAL A 69 5.78 -7.57 13.98
N LEU A 70 6.99 -7.38 14.51
CA LEU A 70 7.63 -6.08 14.67
C LEU A 70 8.81 -5.96 13.71
N TRP A 71 8.75 -5.00 12.80
CA TRP A 71 9.85 -4.57 11.95
C TRP A 71 10.39 -3.25 12.48
N GLN A 72 11.66 -3.20 12.88
CA GLN A 72 12.27 -2.02 13.46
C GLN A 72 13.58 -1.67 12.75
N HIS A 73 13.72 -0.42 12.29
CA HIS A 73 14.93 0.03 11.56
C HIS A 73 15.29 -0.89 10.38
N CYS A 74 14.28 -1.36 9.64
CA CYS A 74 14.47 -2.27 8.52
C CYS A 74 14.37 -1.54 7.18
N ASN A 75 15.17 -1.97 6.20
CA ASN A 75 15.11 -1.46 4.84
C ASN A 75 14.67 -2.56 3.86
N PHE A 76 13.66 -2.27 3.05
CA PHE A 76 13.09 -3.14 2.03
C PHE A 76 13.25 -2.45 0.68
N THR A 77 14.17 -2.95 -0.15
CA THR A 77 14.51 -2.30 -1.42
C THR A 77 14.39 -3.26 -2.59
N ASN A 78 13.69 -2.87 -3.65
CA ASN A 78 13.62 -3.62 -4.91
C ASN A 78 13.11 -5.07 -4.74
N ASN A 79 12.26 -5.34 -3.75
CA ASN A 79 11.68 -6.68 -3.58
C ASN A 79 10.43 -6.84 -4.47
N LYS A 80 10.15 -8.07 -4.90
CA LYS A 80 9.07 -8.35 -5.87
C LYS A 80 8.18 -9.51 -5.44
N ALA A 81 6.88 -9.41 -5.68
CA ALA A 81 5.96 -10.54 -5.59
C ALA A 81 4.76 -10.41 -6.52
N THR A 82 3.84 -11.36 -6.45
CA THR A 82 2.49 -11.20 -6.99
C THR A 82 1.65 -10.35 -6.03
N GLU A 83 1.56 -10.71 -4.75
CA GLU A 83 0.59 -10.04 -3.85
C GLU A 83 1.13 -8.79 -3.16
N ALA A 84 2.32 -8.86 -2.57
CA ALA A 84 2.95 -7.75 -1.85
C ALA A 84 4.45 -7.65 -2.13
N GLY A 85 4.92 -6.50 -2.60
CA GLY A 85 6.32 -6.36 -3.04
C GLY A 85 7.31 -6.63 -1.91
N ALA A 86 6.93 -6.38 -0.65
CA ALA A 86 7.70 -6.72 0.54
C ALA A 86 6.92 -7.63 1.51
N VAL A 87 5.84 -7.14 2.12
CA VAL A 87 5.16 -7.82 3.24
C VAL A 87 3.70 -8.10 2.90
N PHE A 88 3.31 -9.37 2.89
CA PHE A 88 1.90 -9.77 2.84
C PHE A 88 1.44 -10.21 4.22
N ALA A 89 0.51 -9.45 4.78
CA ALA A 89 -0.18 -9.70 6.04
C ALA A 89 -1.57 -10.29 5.73
N VAL A 90 -1.84 -11.51 6.18
CA VAL A 90 -3.13 -12.17 5.95
C VAL A 90 -3.61 -12.90 7.21
N GLY A 91 -4.90 -13.20 7.28
CA GLY A 91 -5.51 -14.05 8.30
C GLY A 91 -5.36 -13.54 9.73
N ARG A 92 -5.74 -12.29 10.00
CA ARG A 92 -5.65 -11.62 11.32
C ARG A 92 -4.23 -11.43 11.84
N SER A 93 -3.25 -11.32 10.95
CA SER A 93 -1.87 -11.00 11.36
C SER A 93 -1.71 -9.51 11.64
N ASN A 94 -0.91 -9.18 12.65
CA ASN A 94 -0.62 -7.79 13.04
C ASN A 94 0.85 -7.47 12.79
N HIS A 95 1.09 -6.37 12.09
CA HIS A 95 2.42 -5.90 11.72
C HIS A 95 2.64 -4.50 12.23
N THR A 96 3.77 -4.26 12.88
CA THR A 96 4.22 -2.92 13.24
C THR A 96 5.52 -2.63 12.51
N LEU A 97 5.56 -1.57 11.71
CA LEU A 97 6.75 -1.09 11.02
C LEU A 97 7.17 0.24 11.64
N ALA A 98 8.29 0.21 12.36
CA ALA A 98 8.85 1.35 13.06
C ALA A 98 10.20 1.77 12.47
N LEU A 99 10.30 3.01 12.02
CA LEU A 99 11.53 3.59 11.46
C LEU A 99 12.04 2.77 10.26
N CYS A 100 11.11 2.26 9.45
CA CYS A 100 11.41 1.44 8.29
C CYS A 100 11.44 2.26 7.00
N LEU A 101 12.18 1.77 6.03
CA LEU A 101 12.23 2.29 4.67
C LEU A 101 11.77 1.20 3.69
N LEU A 102 10.74 1.47 2.89
CA LEU A 102 10.27 0.58 1.84
C LEU A 102 10.35 1.33 0.51
N THR A 103 11.31 0.95 -0.33
CA THR A 103 11.69 1.62 -1.56
C THR A 103 11.67 0.69 -2.76
N ASP A 104 11.12 1.15 -3.88
CA ASP A 104 11.14 0.45 -5.17
C ASP A 104 10.62 -1.00 -5.12
N ASN A 105 9.74 -1.34 -4.18
CA ASN A 105 9.14 -2.66 -4.13
C ASN A 105 8.01 -2.74 -5.17
N ASN A 106 7.80 -3.93 -5.73
CA ASN A 106 6.87 -4.12 -6.85
C ASN A 106 6.01 -5.37 -6.67
N ALA A 107 4.69 -5.25 -6.81
CA ALA A 107 3.77 -6.39 -6.85
C ALA A 107 2.53 -6.09 -7.70
N THR A 108 1.68 -7.06 -8.00
CA THR A 108 0.46 -6.80 -8.77
C THR A 108 -0.63 -6.11 -7.95
N ILE A 109 -0.59 -6.24 -6.62
CA ILE A 109 -1.61 -5.67 -5.71
C ILE A 109 -1.00 -4.64 -4.75
N GLY A 110 -0.30 -5.07 -3.70
CA GLY A 110 0.32 -4.18 -2.71
C GLY A 110 1.77 -3.86 -3.06
N GLY A 111 2.04 -2.70 -3.67
CA GLY A 111 3.39 -2.39 -4.20
C GLY A 111 4.54 -2.65 -3.21
N ALA A 112 4.35 -2.41 -1.92
CA ALA A 112 5.23 -2.93 -0.85
C ALA A 112 4.47 -3.78 0.16
N ILE A 113 3.30 -3.35 0.63
CA ILE A 113 2.56 -4.03 1.69
C ILE A 113 1.17 -4.38 1.17
N ARG A 114 0.68 -5.58 1.49
CA ARG A 114 -0.74 -5.92 1.37
C ARG A 114 -1.24 -6.47 2.71
N ALA A 115 -2.39 -6.01 3.16
CA ALA A 115 -3.10 -6.54 4.32
C ALA A 115 -4.48 -7.04 3.88
N ALA A 116 -4.79 -8.30 4.20
CA ALA A 116 -6.05 -8.97 3.86
C ALA A 116 -6.58 -9.80 5.04
N GLN A 117 -7.84 -10.24 4.97
CA GLN A 117 -8.52 -11.05 5.98
C GLN A 117 -8.35 -10.52 7.42
N GLN A 118 -8.85 -9.32 7.69
CA GLN A 118 -8.87 -8.70 9.02
C GLN A 118 -7.46 -8.48 9.64
N SER A 119 -6.43 -8.32 8.81
CA SER A 119 -5.05 -8.07 9.26
C SER A 119 -4.80 -6.59 9.58
N GLN A 120 -3.78 -6.29 10.36
CA GLN A 120 -3.45 -4.91 10.75
C GLN A 120 -2.01 -4.58 10.41
N VAL A 121 -1.79 -3.38 9.89
CA VAL A 121 -0.46 -2.82 9.61
C VAL A 121 -0.36 -1.46 10.30
N ALA A 122 0.56 -1.30 11.22
CA ALA A 122 0.85 -0.06 11.91
C ALA A 122 2.16 0.54 11.40
N LEU A 123 2.14 1.82 11.00
CA LEU A 123 3.32 2.57 10.57
C LEU A 123 3.70 3.60 11.63
N ILE A 124 4.95 3.53 12.09
CA ILE A 124 5.56 4.47 13.02
C ILE A 124 6.80 5.04 12.34
N SER A 125 6.75 6.30 11.91
CA SER A 125 7.92 6.96 11.28
C SER A 125 8.51 6.15 10.11
N THR A 126 7.63 5.57 9.29
CA THR A 126 8.02 4.70 8.17
C THR A 126 7.81 5.42 6.84
N LEU A 127 8.78 5.28 5.94
CA LEU A 127 8.77 5.87 4.60
C LEU A 127 8.48 4.80 3.55
N LEU A 128 7.40 4.97 2.80
CA LEU A 128 7.09 4.16 1.62
C LEU A 128 7.24 5.01 0.36
N GLN A 129 8.29 4.76 -0.40
CA GLN A 129 8.68 5.55 -1.55
C GLN A 129 8.81 4.70 -2.82
N GLN A 130 8.26 5.19 -3.94
CA GLN A 130 8.44 4.58 -5.27
C GLN A 130 8.06 3.09 -5.36
N ASN A 131 7.23 2.61 -4.45
CA ASN A 131 6.66 1.27 -4.58
C ASN A 131 5.62 1.30 -5.71
N SER A 132 5.44 0.17 -6.40
CA SER A 132 4.64 0.11 -7.60
C SER A 132 3.72 -1.10 -7.61
N ALA A 133 2.48 -0.87 -8.04
CA ALA A 133 1.54 -1.92 -8.37
C ALA A 133 1.04 -1.75 -9.82
N PRO A 134 1.84 -2.15 -10.82
CA PRO A 134 1.46 -2.01 -12.22
C PRO A 134 0.30 -2.96 -12.49
N GLN A 135 -0.89 -2.40 -12.70
CA GLN A 135 -2.08 -3.18 -12.97
C GLN A 135 -1.86 -4.18 -14.10
N GLN A 136 -2.19 -5.44 -13.85
CA GLN A 136 -2.53 -6.40 -14.89
C GLN A 136 -3.79 -7.19 -14.52
N THR A 137 -4.83 -6.96 -15.33
CA THR A 137 -5.83 -7.94 -15.78
C THR A 137 -6.56 -8.74 -14.70
N ARG A 138 -7.67 -8.18 -14.20
CA ARG A 138 -9.01 -8.81 -14.08
C ARG A 138 -9.81 -8.12 -12.97
N GLY A 139 -10.89 -7.45 -13.36
CA GLY A 139 -12.22 -7.45 -12.73
C GLY A 139 -12.42 -7.03 -11.27
N ASP A 140 -11.47 -7.20 -10.37
CA ASP A 140 -11.64 -6.95 -8.94
C ASP A 140 -10.81 -5.74 -8.52
N GLY A 141 -11.47 -4.74 -7.92
CA GLY A 141 -10.86 -3.50 -7.45
C GLY A 141 -9.70 -3.78 -6.48
N GLY A 142 -8.50 -3.29 -6.79
CA GLY A 142 -7.29 -3.57 -5.99
C GLY A 142 -6.24 -2.46 -6.04
N TYR A 143 -5.95 -1.88 -4.87
CA TYR A 143 -5.62 -0.49 -4.57
C TYR A 143 -4.17 -0.08 -4.87
N GLY A 144 -3.99 1.19 -5.27
CA GLY A 144 -2.75 1.70 -5.81
C GLY A 144 -1.52 1.66 -4.89
N SER A 145 -0.40 1.34 -5.52
CA SER A 145 0.84 2.13 -5.46
C SER A 145 1.81 1.94 -4.28
N GLY A 146 1.49 1.18 -3.24
CA GLY A 146 2.50 0.82 -2.24
C GLY A 146 1.96 0.10 -1.01
N ILE A 147 0.72 0.36 -0.64
CA ILE A 147 0.00 -0.38 0.41
C ILE A 147 -1.39 -0.72 -0.12
N SER A 148 -1.77 -1.99 -0.07
CA SER A 148 -3.18 -2.42 -0.25
C SER A 148 -3.74 -2.90 1.09
N ILE A 149 -4.96 -2.49 1.42
CA ILE A 149 -5.66 -2.86 2.66
C ILE A 149 -7.07 -3.34 2.27
N GLU A 150 -7.36 -4.62 2.44
CA GLU A 150 -8.57 -5.30 1.94
C GLU A 150 -9.25 -6.11 3.04
N GLU A 151 -10.51 -6.51 2.82
CA GLU A 151 -11.23 -7.49 3.66
C GLU A 151 -11.21 -7.14 5.17
N ASP A 152 -11.70 -5.95 5.51
CA ASP A 152 -11.74 -5.39 6.87
C ASP A 152 -10.38 -5.25 7.57
N SER A 153 -9.29 -5.34 6.81
CA SER A 153 -7.94 -5.04 7.29
C SER A 153 -7.77 -3.55 7.57
N GLN A 154 -6.74 -3.20 8.34
CA GLN A 154 -6.59 -1.84 8.88
C GLN A 154 -5.16 -1.33 8.77
N LEU A 155 -5.03 -0.05 8.41
CA LEU A 155 -3.77 0.70 8.45
C LEU A 155 -3.78 1.66 9.64
N ALA A 156 -2.90 1.45 10.61
CA ALA A 156 -2.70 2.35 11.73
C ALA A 156 -1.52 3.31 11.48
N ILE A 157 -1.69 4.59 11.81
CA ILE A 157 -0.62 5.59 11.70
C ILE A 157 -0.33 6.12 13.10
N LEU A 158 0.85 5.77 13.62
CA LEU A 158 1.26 6.03 15.00
C LEU A 158 2.38 7.08 15.08
N GLY A 159 2.70 7.76 13.98
CA GLY A 159 3.72 8.79 13.87
C GLY A 159 3.82 9.35 12.45
N SER A 160 4.73 10.31 12.23
CA SER A 160 4.92 10.95 10.91
C SER A 160 5.36 9.95 9.85
N SER A 161 4.42 9.46 9.05
CA SER A 161 4.67 8.48 7.98
C SER A 161 4.34 9.10 6.63
N SER A 162 4.99 8.62 5.57
CA SER A 162 4.76 9.13 4.23
C SER A 162 4.59 8.02 3.20
N VAL A 163 3.63 8.23 2.30
CA VAL A 163 3.33 7.34 1.17
C VAL A 163 3.41 8.17 -0.10
N SER A 164 4.37 7.82 -0.98
CA SER A 164 4.72 8.68 -2.11
C SER A 164 3.99 8.36 -3.43
N SER A 165 3.15 7.33 -3.46
CA SER A 165 2.69 6.75 -4.73
C SER A 165 1.18 6.85 -4.98
N PHE A 166 0.42 7.44 -4.05
CA PHE A 166 -1.05 7.44 -4.07
C PHE A 166 -1.64 8.00 -5.38
N VAL A 167 -2.76 7.43 -5.82
CA VAL A 167 -3.42 7.79 -7.07
C VAL A 167 -4.89 8.07 -6.80
N SER A 168 -5.34 9.24 -7.23
CA SER A 168 -6.76 9.56 -7.26
C SER A 168 -7.38 8.97 -8.54
N ARG A 169 -8.33 8.03 -8.43
CA ARG A 169 -8.99 7.37 -9.58
C ARG A 169 -10.50 7.59 -9.58
N LEU A 170 -11.11 7.63 -10.77
CA LEU A 170 -12.57 7.71 -10.93
C LEU A 170 -13.24 6.38 -10.56
N GLU A 171 -14.35 6.45 -9.82
CA GLU A 171 -15.26 5.33 -9.50
C GLU A 171 -14.65 4.14 -8.75
N SER A 172 -13.38 4.23 -8.34
CA SER A 172 -12.73 3.20 -7.53
C SER A 172 -12.76 3.56 -6.06
N ASP A 173 -12.88 2.53 -5.25
CA ASP A 173 -12.62 2.54 -3.82
C ASP A 173 -11.16 2.93 -3.47
N GLN A 174 -10.23 2.97 -4.44
CA GLN A 174 -8.83 3.39 -4.29
C GLN A 174 -8.60 4.83 -3.85
N SER A 175 -9.61 5.69 -3.99
CA SER A 175 -9.59 7.05 -3.44
C SER A 175 -9.96 7.06 -1.95
N MET A 176 -10.26 5.91 -1.34
CA MET A 176 -10.53 5.76 0.09
C MET A 176 -9.27 5.33 0.84
N LEU A 177 -8.85 6.13 1.81
CA LEU A 177 -7.80 5.79 2.75
C LEU A 177 -8.44 5.35 4.09
N PRO A 178 -8.49 4.04 4.40
CA PRO A 178 -8.85 3.60 5.74
C PRO A 178 -7.72 3.95 6.71
N VAL A 179 -8.05 4.67 7.77
CA VAL A 179 -7.11 5.11 8.80
C VAL A 179 -7.61 4.62 10.15
N ARG A 180 -6.74 3.92 10.87
CA ARG A 180 -6.87 3.64 12.30
C ARG A 180 -5.94 4.55 13.08
N LEU A 181 -6.48 5.28 14.04
CA LEU A 181 -5.69 6.08 14.98
C LEU A 181 -5.86 5.50 16.38
N ASN A 182 -4.85 5.66 17.22
CA ASN A 182 -4.95 5.36 18.63
C ASN A 182 -4.76 6.68 19.40
N VAL A 183 -5.78 7.08 20.15
CA VAL A 183 -5.82 8.28 20.95
C VAL A 183 -5.61 7.88 22.40
N SER A 184 -4.42 8.19 22.90
CA SER A 184 -4.06 8.02 24.30
C SER A 184 -3.89 9.37 25.00
N GLY A 185 -4.42 9.45 26.20
CA GLY A 185 -4.32 10.60 27.08
C GLY A 185 -3.03 10.56 27.91
N PRO A 186 -2.92 11.44 28.91
CA PRO A 186 -1.83 11.39 29.89
C PRO A 186 -1.67 9.97 30.45
N PHE A 187 -0.42 9.51 30.62
CA PHE A 187 -0.08 8.16 31.09
C PHE A 187 -0.38 7.01 30.11
N GLY A 188 -0.71 7.30 28.85
CA GLY A 188 -0.91 6.29 27.81
C GLY A 188 -2.26 5.56 27.90
N LEU A 189 -3.20 6.09 28.68
CA LEU A 189 -4.54 5.53 28.82
C LEU A 189 -5.41 5.86 27.60
N PRO A 190 -6.26 4.93 27.12
CA PRO A 190 -7.18 5.21 26.03
C PRO A 190 -8.16 6.33 26.38
N CYS A 191 -8.38 7.26 25.45
CA CYS A 191 -9.43 8.27 25.59
C CYS A 191 -10.70 7.77 24.91
N ASP A 192 -11.77 7.57 25.66
CA ASP A 192 -13.09 7.23 25.11
C ASP A 192 -13.83 8.48 24.64
N GLY A 193 -14.50 8.41 23.49
CA GLY A 193 -15.35 9.48 22.96
C GLY A 193 -14.61 10.73 22.50
N GLN A 194 -13.29 10.69 22.35
CA GLN A 194 -12.51 11.85 21.90
C GLN A 194 -12.72 12.07 20.40
N LEU A 195 -13.21 13.25 20.03
CA LEU A 195 -13.41 13.62 18.64
C LEU A 195 -12.07 13.88 17.96
N VAL A 196 -11.85 13.25 16.81
CA VAL A 196 -10.68 13.46 15.96
C VAL A 196 -11.13 13.94 14.59
N GLN A 197 -10.46 14.97 14.08
CA GLN A 197 -10.70 15.54 12.76
C GLN A 197 -9.46 15.35 11.88
N ALA A 198 -9.67 14.78 10.69
CA ALA A 198 -8.67 14.68 9.64
C ALA A 198 -8.76 15.92 8.74
N LEU A 199 -7.70 16.73 8.69
CA LEU A 199 -7.59 17.91 7.84
C LEU A 199 -6.51 17.71 6.77
N LEU A 200 -6.87 17.88 5.50
CA LEU A 200 -5.93 17.97 4.39
C LEU A 200 -5.36 19.39 4.31
N ASN A 201 -4.03 19.51 4.32
CA ASN A 201 -3.26 20.74 4.35
C ASN A 201 -3.72 21.74 5.43
N GLY A 202 -4.28 21.21 6.54
CA GLY A 202 -4.78 22.00 7.66
C GLY A 202 -6.10 22.73 7.42
N THR A 203 -6.71 22.64 6.23
CA THR A 203 -7.91 23.43 5.89
C THR A 203 -9.12 22.60 5.48
N GLN A 204 -8.93 21.55 4.68
CA GLN A 204 -10.06 20.76 4.16
C GLN A 204 -10.35 19.56 5.06
N VAL A 205 -11.57 19.48 5.60
CA VAL A 205 -12.00 18.32 6.40
C VAL A 205 -12.20 17.11 5.50
N LEU A 206 -11.44 16.05 5.73
CA LEU A 206 -11.58 14.76 5.04
C LEU A 206 -12.50 13.79 5.79
N GLY A 207 -12.60 13.95 7.11
CA GLY A 207 -13.38 13.06 7.95
C GLY A 207 -13.29 13.45 9.41
N VAL A 208 -14.31 13.05 10.17
CA VAL A 208 -14.40 13.23 11.61
C VAL A 208 -14.93 11.94 12.20
N ASN A 209 -14.31 11.45 13.27
CA ASN A 209 -14.86 10.34 14.04
C ASN A 209 -14.36 10.39 15.50
N CYS A 210 -15.08 9.73 16.40
CA CYS A 210 -14.71 9.60 17.80
C CYS A 210 -13.89 8.34 18.04
N SER A 211 -13.06 8.37 19.08
CA SER A 211 -12.43 7.17 19.62
C SER A 211 -13.46 6.31 20.37
N ASP A 212 -13.30 4.99 20.28
CA ASP A 212 -14.03 4.04 21.10
C ASP A 212 -13.41 3.90 22.51
N SER A 213 -13.98 3.01 23.33
CA SER A 213 -13.50 2.72 24.69
C SER A 213 -12.08 2.16 24.77
N SER A 214 -11.53 1.70 23.64
CA SER A 214 -10.14 1.27 23.49
C SER A 214 -9.22 2.38 22.97
N GLY A 215 -9.72 3.60 22.82
CA GLY A 215 -8.98 4.76 22.30
C GLY A 215 -8.83 4.73 20.79
N VAL A 216 -9.51 3.83 20.09
CA VAL A 216 -9.31 3.61 18.67
C VAL A 216 -10.29 4.45 17.88
N VAL A 217 -9.76 5.20 16.90
CA VAL A 217 -10.57 5.95 15.92
C VAL A 217 -10.41 5.29 14.57
N LEU A 218 -11.53 4.99 13.92
CA LEU A 218 -11.54 4.45 12.56
C LEU A 218 -12.13 5.47 11.59
N MET A 219 -11.40 5.86 10.56
CA MET A 219 -11.89 6.77 9.53
C MET A 219 -11.69 6.16 8.15
N ARG A 220 -12.58 6.50 7.22
CA ARG A 220 -12.39 6.24 5.80
C ARG A 220 -12.36 7.59 5.09
N LEU A 221 -11.17 8.05 4.73
CA LEU A 221 -10.96 9.36 4.14
C LEU A 221 -11.06 9.25 2.62
N HIS A 222 -12.04 9.91 2.01
CA HIS A 222 -12.08 10.02 0.55
C HIS A 222 -11.15 11.15 0.10
N ILE A 223 -10.09 10.80 -0.63
CA ILE A 223 -9.04 11.72 -1.07
C ILE A 223 -9.05 11.75 -2.58
N ARG A 224 -9.49 12.89 -3.13
CA ARG A 224 -9.48 13.19 -4.55
C ARG A 224 -8.77 14.52 -4.75
N GLN A 225 -7.53 14.48 -5.27
CA GLN A 225 -6.65 15.63 -5.34
C GLN A 225 -5.77 15.57 -6.60
N PRO A 226 -5.38 16.73 -7.17
CA PRO A 226 -4.37 16.80 -8.22
C PRO A 226 -3.01 16.24 -7.78
N PRO A 227 -2.12 15.88 -8.72
CA PRO A 227 -0.75 15.48 -8.40
C PRO A 227 -0.03 16.54 -7.55
N GLY A 228 0.60 16.11 -6.46
CA GLY A 228 1.21 17.02 -5.50
C GLY A 228 1.48 16.37 -4.15
N LEU A 229 2.10 17.13 -3.26
CA LEU A 229 2.33 16.72 -1.87
C LEU A 229 1.25 17.32 -0.97
N TYR A 230 0.65 16.48 -0.15
CA TYR A 230 -0.38 16.85 0.81
C TYR A 230 -0.04 16.33 2.19
N VAL A 231 -0.47 17.04 3.22
CA VAL A 231 -0.32 16.62 4.61
C VAL A 231 -1.70 16.46 5.21
N ILE A 232 -2.02 15.27 5.68
CA ILE A 232 -3.23 15.00 6.46
C ILE A 232 -2.84 15.09 7.93
N SER A 233 -3.33 16.12 8.61
CA SER A 233 -3.18 16.28 10.05
C SER A 233 -4.41 15.75 10.76
N PHE A 234 -4.20 14.86 11.73
CA PHE A 234 -5.23 14.35 12.62
C PHE A 234 -5.17 15.12 13.92
N ASN A 235 -6.15 15.99 14.13
CA ASN A 235 -6.22 16.88 15.29
C ASN A 235 -7.31 16.39 16.24
N LEU A 236 -7.03 16.46 17.55
CA LEU A 236 -8.07 16.31 18.56
C LEU A 236 -8.93 17.57 18.54
N VAL A 237 -10.24 17.38 18.42
CA VAL A 237 -11.21 18.46 18.54
C VAL A 237 -11.85 18.35 19.92
N PRO A 238 -11.89 19.43 20.72
CA PRO A 238 -12.61 19.40 21.99
C PRO A 238 -14.09 19.08 21.73
N GLY A 239 -14.62 18.07 22.42
CA GLY A 239 -16.07 17.82 22.43
C GLY A 239 -16.82 18.95 23.15
N ASP A 240 -18.14 19.01 22.99
CA ASP A 240 -18.98 20.00 23.67
C ASP A 240 -18.75 19.94 25.20
N GLY A 241 -18.21 21.03 25.76
CA GLY A 241 -17.89 21.15 27.19
C GLY A 241 -16.53 20.59 27.62
N GLN A 242 -15.70 20.09 26.72
CA GLN A 242 -14.35 19.59 27.03
C GLN A 242 -13.27 20.65 26.76
N LYS A 243 -12.24 20.71 27.61
CA LYS A 243 -11.05 21.53 27.35
C LYS A 243 -10.22 20.91 26.23
N ALA A 244 -9.62 21.75 25.38
CA ALA A 244 -8.67 21.30 24.37
C ALA A 244 -7.49 20.57 25.03
N LEU A 245 -7.16 19.38 24.52
CA LEU A 245 -5.99 18.60 24.94
C LEU A 245 -4.73 19.13 24.22
N ASP A 246 -4.34 20.36 24.55
CA ASP A 246 -3.20 21.06 23.92
C ASP A 246 -1.85 20.34 24.11
N SER A 247 -1.76 19.37 25.01
CA SER A 247 -0.57 18.55 25.23
C SER A 247 -0.37 17.43 24.21
N VAL A 248 -1.42 17.03 23.48
CA VAL A 248 -1.34 15.95 22.49
C VAL A 248 -1.04 16.55 21.12
N LYS A 249 0.15 16.24 20.59
CA LYS A 249 0.55 16.70 19.25
C LYS A 249 -0.28 15.99 18.17
N PRO A 250 -0.67 16.70 17.10
CA PRO A 250 -1.38 16.08 16.00
C PRO A 250 -0.50 15.06 15.27
N ALA A 251 -1.13 13.97 14.83
CA ALA A 251 -0.47 13.01 13.96
C ALA A 251 -0.52 13.54 12.52
N ASN A 252 0.62 13.57 11.84
CA ASN A 252 0.71 14.03 10.45
C ASN A 252 1.01 12.86 9.53
N PHE A 253 0.28 12.76 8.43
CA PHE A 253 0.50 11.78 7.38
C PHE A 253 0.75 12.51 6.06
N SER A 254 1.95 12.35 5.50
CA SER A 254 2.28 12.99 4.22
C SER A 254 1.91 12.06 3.07
N LEU A 255 1.05 12.55 2.19
CA LEU A 255 0.56 11.84 1.03
C LEU A 255 1.04 12.53 -0.24
N GLN A 256 1.83 11.85 -1.06
CA GLN A 256 2.14 12.34 -2.40
C GLN A 256 1.19 11.69 -3.40
N VAL A 257 0.40 12.52 -4.08
CA VAL A 257 -0.44 12.10 -5.20
C VAL A 257 0.41 12.15 -6.46
N ARG A 258 0.54 11.03 -7.18
CA ARG A 258 1.31 10.98 -8.43
C ARG A 258 0.49 11.49 -9.62
N SER A 259 1.20 11.92 -10.66
CA SER A 259 0.63 12.14 -11.99
C SER A 259 0.20 10.81 -12.63
N CYS A 260 -0.71 10.88 -13.60
CA CYS A 260 -1.10 9.72 -14.39
C CYS A 260 0.11 9.17 -15.16
N ILE A 261 0.15 7.85 -15.33
CA ILE A 261 1.25 7.15 -16.00
C ILE A 261 0.81 6.60 -17.36
N VAL A 262 1.76 6.10 -18.15
CA VAL A 262 1.47 5.46 -19.45
C VAL A 262 0.46 4.33 -19.24
N GLY A 263 -0.57 4.29 -20.07
CA GLY A 263 -1.73 3.42 -19.93
C GLY A 263 -2.90 3.99 -19.12
N GLU A 264 -2.72 5.18 -18.56
CA GLU A 264 -3.79 5.97 -17.96
C GLU A 264 -4.06 7.23 -18.80
N VAL A 265 -5.17 7.89 -18.50
CA VAL A 265 -5.57 9.20 -19.01
C VAL A 265 -5.96 10.10 -17.84
N THR A 266 -5.91 11.41 -18.05
CA THR A 266 -6.28 12.47 -17.10
C THR A 266 -7.65 13.07 -17.50
N PRO A 267 -8.78 12.38 -17.25
CA PRO A 267 -10.11 12.88 -17.58
C PRO A 267 -10.48 14.15 -16.79
N ALA A 268 -9.88 14.32 -15.61
CA ALA A 268 -10.00 15.50 -14.76
C ALA A 268 -8.64 15.85 -14.11
N PRO A 269 -8.40 17.10 -13.69
CA PRO A 269 -7.11 17.52 -13.09
C PRO A 269 -6.74 16.75 -11.82
N ASP A 270 -7.71 16.11 -11.18
CA ASP A 270 -7.62 15.44 -9.89
C ASP A 270 -7.89 13.94 -10.00
N ALA A 271 -7.86 13.35 -11.19
CA ALA A 271 -8.15 11.94 -11.39
C ALA A 271 -7.39 11.33 -12.56
N CYS A 272 -6.90 10.12 -12.34
CA CYS A 272 -6.39 9.23 -13.37
C CYS A 272 -7.39 8.12 -13.67
N GLN A 273 -7.50 7.74 -14.94
CA GLN A 273 -8.31 6.62 -15.36
C GLN A 273 -7.45 5.66 -16.17
N ALA A 274 -7.39 4.40 -15.75
CA ALA A 274 -6.75 3.36 -16.55
C ALA A 274 -7.59 3.06 -17.78
N CYS A 275 -6.94 2.81 -18.91
CA CYS A 275 -7.66 2.48 -20.13
C CYS A 275 -8.30 1.09 -20.04
N PRO A 276 -9.62 0.95 -20.29
CA PRO A 276 -10.29 -0.34 -20.25
C PRO A 276 -9.88 -1.23 -21.44
N GLU A 277 -10.23 -2.52 -21.36
CA GLU A 277 -10.10 -3.46 -22.47
C GLU A 277 -10.75 -2.90 -23.75
N GLY A 278 -10.09 -3.11 -24.89
CA GLY A 278 -10.48 -2.51 -26.18
C GLY A 278 -9.97 -1.08 -26.40
N SER A 279 -9.20 -0.53 -25.45
CA SER A 279 -8.57 0.79 -25.57
C SER A 279 -7.15 0.80 -25.01
N PHE A 280 -6.39 1.85 -25.34
CA PHE A 280 -5.06 2.06 -24.80
C PHE A 280 -4.75 3.56 -24.62
N SER A 281 -3.66 3.88 -23.90
CA SER A 281 -3.09 5.23 -23.89
C SER A 281 -1.58 5.18 -23.75
N LEU A 282 -0.88 5.95 -24.59
CA LEU A 282 0.56 6.17 -24.50
C LEU A 282 0.89 7.56 -23.94
N GLU A 283 -0.12 8.43 -23.82
CA GLU A 283 0.02 9.82 -23.41
C GLU A 283 -0.83 10.07 -22.15
N PRO A 284 -0.22 10.10 -20.96
CA PRO A 284 -0.96 10.15 -19.70
C PRO A 284 -1.81 11.42 -19.52
N HIS A 285 -1.47 12.48 -20.24
CA HIS A 285 -2.14 13.78 -20.19
C HIS A 285 -3.40 13.86 -21.07
N LYS A 286 -3.66 12.86 -21.93
CA LYS A 286 -4.90 12.80 -22.70
C LYS A 286 -6.09 12.71 -21.76
N ARG A 287 -7.27 13.19 -22.19
CA ARG A 287 -8.51 13.08 -21.42
C ARG A 287 -9.24 11.76 -21.61
N THR A 288 -9.00 11.08 -22.73
CA THR A 288 -9.72 9.88 -23.15
C THR A 288 -8.74 8.89 -23.76
N CYS A 289 -9.01 7.60 -23.56
CA CYS A 289 -8.20 6.54 -24.14
C CYS A 289 -8.40 6.46 -25.66
N ASP A 290 -7.36 6.04 -26.36
CA ASP A 290 -7.39 5.78 -27.78
C ASP A 290 -8.07 4.41 -28.03
N SER A 291 -8.87 4.32 -29.10
CA SER A 291 -9.50 3.06 -29.49
C SER A 291 -8.46 2.07 -30.02
N CYS A 292 -8.64 0.79 -29.70
CA CYS A 292 -7.71 -0.24 -30.16
C CYS A 292 -7.66 -0.33 -31.70
N PRO A 293 -6.48 -0.41 -32.33
CA PRO A 293 -6.37 -0.65 -33.77
C PRO A 293 -6.99 -2.00 -34.16
N ALA A 294 -7.69 -2.06 -35.29
CA ALA A 294 -8.32 -3.29 -35.79
C ALA A 294 -7.34 -4.46 -36.03
N SER A 295 -6.04 -4.16 -36.20
CA SER A 295 -4.96 -5.13 -36.38
C SER A 295 -4.28 -5.56 -35.08
N ALA A 296 -4.84 -5.22 -33.93
CA ALA A 296 -4.29 -5.53 -32.61
C ALA A 296 -5.39 -5.90 -31.61
N VAL A 297 -4.96 -6.48 -30.49
CA VAL A 297 -5.77 -6.68 -29.29
C VAL A 297 -5.20 -5.79 -28.19
N CYS A 298 -6.06 -4.99 -27.57
CA CYS A 298 -5.68 -4.10 -26.49
C CYS A 298 -6.36 -4.60 -25.21
N PRO A 299 -5.63 -5.26 -24.30
CA PRO A 299 -6.19 -5.73 -23.03
C PRO A 299 -6.50 -4.59 -22.04
N GLY A 300 -6.24 -3.33 -22.41
CA GLY A 300 -6.33 -2.16 -21.55
C GLY A 300 -4.95 -1.61 -21.17
N GLY A 301 -4.93 -0.48 -20.48
CA GLY A 301 -3.70 0.21 -20.10
C GLY A 301 -2.96 0.79 -21.32
N PHE A 302 -1.68 0.46 -21.47
CA PHE A 302 -0.86 0.90 -22.60
C PHE A 302 -0.61 -0.20 -23.64
N ALA A 303 -1.07 -1.42 -23.35
CA ALA A 303 -0.67 -2.60 -24.11
C ALA A 303 -1.41 -2.65 -25.45
N ILE A 304 -0.62 -2.83 -26.50
CA ILE A 304 -1.09 -3.04 -27.87
C ILE A 304 -0.41 -4.32 -28.34
N VAL A 305 -1.19 -5.38 -28.53
CA VAL A 305 -0.68 -6.69 -28.95
C VAL A 305 -1.05 -6.89 -30.41
N PRO A 306 -0.09 -6.80 -31.36
CA PRO A 306 -0.37 -7.05 -32.77
C PRO A 306 -0.97 -8.45 -33.00
N LEU A 307 -1.93 -8.56 -33.92
CA LEU A 307 -2.45 -9.85 -34.36
C LEU A 307 -1.39 -10.65 -35.13
N GLN A 308 -1.65 -11.93 -35.38
CA GLN A 308 -0.74 -12.80 -36.12
C GLN A 308 -0.40 -12.20 -37.50
N ASN A 309 0.89 -12.18 -37.84
CA ASN A 309 1.46 -11.54 -39.04
C ASN A 309 1.38 -10.01 -39.06
N MET A 310 1.22 -9.37 -37.90
CA MET A 310 1.34 -7.92 -37.74
C MET A 310 2.47 -7.60 -36.76
N TRP A 311 3.05 -6.41 -36.87
CA TRP A 311 4.11 -5.92 -35.99
C TRP A 311 3.99 -4.42 -35.76
N HIS A 312 4.62 -3.91 -34.72
CA HIS A 312 4.76 -2.49 -34.46
C HIS A 312 6.23 -2.19 -34.20
N SER A 313 6.66 -0.97 -34.54
CA SER A 313 8.08 -0.59 -34.52
C SER A 313 8.70 -0.55 -33.12
N SER A 314 7.86 -0.40 -32.09
CA SER A 314 8.27 -0.35 -30.69
C SER A 314 7.10 -0.73 -29.79
N PRO A 315 7.36 -1.19 -28.55
CA PRO A 315 6.32 -1.49 -27.56
C PRO A 315 5.34 -0.33 -27.30
N GLU A 316 5.79 0.90 -27.53
CA GLU A 316 5.04 2.16 -27.37
C GLU A 316 4.59 2.76 -28.71
N SER A 317 4.60 1.99 -29.81
CA SER A 317 4.08 2.48 -31.09
C SER A 317 2.59 2.15 -31.22
N PRO A 318 1.72 3.15 -31.45
CA PRO A 318 0.31 2.92 -31.73
C PRO A 318 0.06 2.40 -33.14
N GLN A 319 1.08 2.44 -34.01
CA GLN A 319 0.97 2.02 -35.40
C GLN A 319 1.33 0.54 -35.55
N VAL A 320 0.40 -0.22 -36.13
CA VAL A 320 0.56 -1.64 -36.36
C VAL A 320 0.58 -1.89 -37.87
N HIS A 321 1.65 -2.54 -38.32
CA HIS A 321 1.98 -2.82 -39.70
C HIS A 321 1.91 -4.33 -39.98
N ARG A 322 1.86 -4.70 -41.25
CA ARG A 322 1.96 -6.09 -41.71
C ARG A 322 3.41 -6.46 -42.00
#